data_AF-A0A2V9CXI9-F1
#
_entry.id   AF-A0A2V9CXI9-F1
#
_cell.length_a   1.000
_cell.length_b   1.000
_cell.length_c   1.000
_cell.angle_alpha   90.00
_cell.angle_beta   90.00
_cell.angle_gamma   90.00
#
_symmetry.space_group_name_H-M   'P 1'
#
loop_
_entity.id
_entity.type
_entity.pdbx_description
1 polymer ?
#
loop_
_entity_poly.entity_id
_entity_poly.type
_entity_poly.pdbx_seq_one_letter_code
_entity_poly.pdbx_strand_id
1 'polypeptide(L)'
;MAEAKVFMTGRSQAVRLPKEYRVSGDSVYVKRVGNTILLVPKTGDRWAGLFAALDEFPRDFTLARDQFQQPRAGLENLFDRDKE
;
A
#
# COMPACT_ATOMS: atom_id res chain seq x y z
N MET A 1 -21.13 5.91 14.40
CA MET A 1 -21.15 6.53 13.06
C MET A 1 -21.24 8.02 13.27
N ALA A 2 -20.35 8.81 12.66
CA ALA A 2 -20.40 10.27 12.74
C ALA A 2 -20.71 10.85 11.37
N GLU A 3 -21.43 11.97 11.37
CA GLU A 3 -21.70 12.75 10.17
C GLU A 3 -20.69 13.89 10.06
N ALA A 4 -20.31 14.24 8.83
CA ALA A 4 -19.42 15.35 8.54
C ALA A 4 -20.12 16.38 7.68
N LYS A 5 -19.93 17.67 7.99
CA LYS A 5 -20.51 18.75 7.21
C LYS A 5 -19.70 19.00 5.95
N VAL A 6 -20.36 19.00 4.80
CA VAL A 6 -19.81 19.47 3.53
C VAL A 6 -20.11 20.96 3.38
N PHE A 7 -19.11 21.75 3.00
CA PHE A 7 -19.25 23.20 2.84
C PHE A 7 -18.30 23.72 1.75
N MET A 8 -18.48 24.97 1.34
CA MET A 8 -17.60 25.65 0.39
C MET A 8 -16.62 26.55 1.13
N THR A 9 -15.36 26.55 0.71
CA THR A 9 -14.31 27.49 1.14
C THR A 9 -13.74 28.19 -0.09
N GLY A 10 -14.15 29.44 -0.31
CA GLY A 10 -13.91 30.14 -1.57
C GLY A 10 -14.50 29.36 -2.75
N ARG A 11 -13.65 28.95 -3.70
CA ARG A 11 -14.04 28.16 -4.89
C ARG A 11 -13.92 26.64 -4.70
N SER A 12 -13.51 26.19 -3.51
CA SER A 12 -13.24 24.77 -3.23
C SER A 12 -14.32 24.16 -2.35
N GLN A 13 -14.60 22.87 -2.54
CA GLN A 13 -15.42 22.09 -1.63
C GLN A 13 -14.55 21.52 -0.50
N ALA A 14 -15.07 21.52 0.72
CA ALA A 14 -14.40 21.02 1.91
C ALA A 14 -15.34 20.17 2.77
N VAL A 15 -14.74 19.25 3.55
CA VAL A 15 -15.44 18.42 4.53
C VAL A 15 -14.87 18.72 5.91
N ARG A 16 -15.71 19.08 6.87
CA ARG A 16 -15.28 19.29 8.26
C ARG A 16 -15.24 17.94 8.97
N LEU A 17 -14.05 17.38 9.11
CA LEU A 17 -13.85 16.12 9.82
C LEU A 17 -14.17 16.28 11.33
N PRO A 18 -14.98 15.37 11.91
CA PRO A 18 -15.13 15.25 13.36
C PRO A 18 -13.80 14.96 14.05
N LYS A 19 -13.73 15.18 15.37
CA LYS A 19 -12.47 15.13 16.13
C LYS A 19 -11.80 13.75 16.03
N GLU A 20 -12.61 12.70 16.11
CA GLU A 20 -12.22 11.30 16.07
C GLU A 20 -11.75 10.81 14.69
N TYR A 21 -12.03 11.56 13.62
CA TYR A 21 -11.60 11.26 12.25
C TYR A 21 -10.51 12.21 11.74
N ARG A 22 -9.88 13.00 12.62
CA ARG A 22 -8.77 13.88 12.23
C ARG A 22 -7.59 13.04 11.74
N VAL A 23 -7.11 13.38 10.56
CA VAL A 23 -5.90 12.80 9.97
C VAL A 23 -4.65 13.42 10.62
N SER A 24 -3.59 12.63 10.73
CA SER A 24 -2.27 13.11 11.16
C SER A 24 -1.57 13.88 10.04
N GLY A 25 -0.85 14.94 10.43
CA GLY A 25 -0.15 15.83 9.51
C GLY A 25 -1.07 16.80 8.75
N ASP A 26 -0.49 17.52 7.79
CA ASP A 26 -1.15 18.66 7.13
C ASP A 26 -1.68 18.33 5.73
N SER A 27 -1.47 17.10 5.25
CA SER A 27 -1.92 16.70 3.91
C SER A 27 -2.22 15.21 3.79
N VAL A 28 -3.13 14.90 2.85
CA VAL A 28 -3.59 13.56 2.54
C VAL A 28 -3.47 13.28 1.04
N TYR A 29 -3.32 12.02 0.66
CA TYR A 29 -3.68 11.54 -0.66
C TYR A 29 -5.19 11.34 -0.74
N VAL A 30 -5.77 11.68 -1.90
CA VAL A 30 -7.19 11.53 -2.17
C VAL A 30 -7.36 10.51 -3.28
N LYS A 31 -8.15 9.46 -3.05
CA LYS A 31 -8.49 8.46 -4.07
C LYS A 31 -9.99 8.25 -4.10
N ARG A 32 -10.56 8.16 -5.30
CA ARG A 32 -11.95 7.75 -5.49
C ARG A 32 -12.03 6.24 -5.69
N VAL A 33 -12.91 5.58 -4.94
CA VAL A 33 -13.20 4.14 -5.08
C VAL A 33 -14.72 3.99 -5.19
N GLY A 34 -15.21 3.80 -6.42
CA GLY A 34 -16.64 3.85 -6.71
C GLY A 34 -17.25 5.20 -6.32
N ASN A 35 -18.21 5.15 -5.38
CA ASN A 35 -18.89 6.33 -4.86
C ASN A 35 -18.27 6.87 -3.56
N THR A 36 -17.14 6.30 -3.13
CA THR A 36 -16.46 6.68 -1.89
C THR A 36 -15.18 7.47 -2.17
N ILE A 37 -14.88 8.45 -1.32
CA ILE A 37 -13.60 9.16 -1.30
C ILE A 37 -12.77 8.62 -0.13
N LEU A 38 -11.58 8.11 -0.43
CA LEU A 38 -10.61 7.66 0.54
C LEU A 38 -9.56 8.75 0.75
N LEU A 39 -9.34 9.11 2.02
CA LEU A 39 -8.30 10.05 2.46
C LEU A 39 -7.21 9.26 3.19
N VAL A 40 -5.97 9.34 2.70
CA VAL A 40 -4.83 8.61 3.27
C VAL A 40 -3.76 9.61 3.73
N PRO A 41 -3.36 9.65 5.02
CA PRO A 41 -2.32 10.56 5.50
C PRO A 41 -1.00 10.40 4.73
N LYS A 42 -0.35 11.52 4.35
CA LYS A 42 0.95 11.45 3.65
C LYS A 42 2.13 11.10 4.56
N THR A 43 2.04 11.51 5.82
CA THR A 43 3.12 11.39 6.81
C THR A 43 2.98 10.15 7.70
N GLY A 44 1.91 9.37 7.54
CA GLY A 44 1.70 8.13 8.30
C GLY A 44 2.57 6.98 7.80
N ASP A 45 2.78 5.99 8.67
CA ASP A 45 3.42 4.75 8.26
C ASP A 45 2.52 4.00 7.26
N ARG A 46 2.97 3.99 6.00
CA ARG A 46 2.26 3.34 4.88
C ARG A 46 2.20 1.82 5.03
N TRP A 47 3.04 1.25 5.87
CA TRP A 47 3.14 -0.19 6.10
C TRP A 47 2.48 -0.64 7.41
N ALA A 48 2.01 0.28 8.25
CA ALA A 48 1.36 -0.08 9.51
C ALA A 48 0.20 -1.06 9.31
N GLY A 49 -0.62 -0.85 8.28
CA GLY A 49 -1.71 -1.78 7.94
C GLY A 49 -1.22 -3.15 7.45
N LEU A 50 -0.08 -3.20 6.74
CA LEU A 50 0.53 -4.46 6.32
C LEU A 50 1.04 -5.22 7.55
N PHE A 51 1.78 -4.57 8.44
CA PHE A 51 2.32 -5.22 9.64
C PHE A 51 1.21 -5.68 10.58
N ALA A 52 0.18 -4.86 10.80
CA ALA A 52 -0.99 -5.27 11.57
C ALA A 52 -1.67 -6.52 10.96
N ALA A 53 -1.79 -6.59 9.62
CA ALA A 53 -2.32 -7.77 8.95
C ALA A 53 -1.40 -8.99 9.07
N LEU A 54 -0.07 -8.80 9.10
CA LEU A 54 0.88 -9.88 9.34
C LEU A 54 0.80 -10.40 10.79
N ASP A 55 0.54 -9.54 11.76
CA ASP A 55 0.35 -9.93 13.16
C ASP A 55 -0.93 -10.77 13.39
N GLU A 56 -1.90 -10.68 12.48
CA GLU A 56 -3.11 -11.52 12.49
C GLU A 56 -2.85 -12.95 11.98
N PHE A 57 -1.71 -13.24 11.35
CA PHE A 57 -1.40 -14.59 10.88
C PHE A 57 -1.14 -15.57 12.04
N PRO A 58 -1.51 -16.86 11.90
CA PRO A 58 -1.13 -17.89 12.85
C PRO A 58 0.40 -17.95 13.02
N ARG A 59 0.87 -18.01 14.26
CA ARG A 59 2.32 -18.06 14.57
C ARG A 59 3.00 -19.33 14.06
N ASP A 60 2.23 -20.37 13.81
CA ASP A 60 2.64 -21.67 13.28
C ASP A 60 2.42 -21.78 11.76
N PHE A 61 2.05 -20.68 11.09
CA PHE A 61 1.95 -20.66 9.64
C PHE A 61 3.30 -20.97 9.00
N THR A 62 3.36 -22.07 8.25
CA THR A 62 4.54 -22.48 7.49
C THR A 62 4.29 -22.31 6.00
N LEU A 63 5.19 -21.60 5.31
CA LEU A 63 5.18 -21.47 3.86
C LEU A 63 6.43 -22.15 3.30
N ALA A 64 6.28 -23.36 2.76
CA ALA A 64 7.37 -24.05 2.09
C ALA A 64 7.75 -23.29 0.81
N ARG A 65 9.03 -22.91 0.69
CA ARG A 65 9.57 -22.33 -0.54
C ARG A 65 10.14 -23.41 -1.44
N ASP A 66 9.31 -23.92 -2.33
CA ASP A 66 9.71 -24.88 -3.35
C ASP A 66 10.15 -24.14 -4.62
N GLN A 67 11.35 -23.55 -4.58
CA GLN A 67 11.94 -22.83 -5.71
C GLN A 67 13.14 -23.59 -6.26
N PHE A 68 13.01 -24.10 -7.49
CA PHE A 68 14.12 -24.69 -8.22
C PHE A 68 14.67 -23.69 -9.24
N GLN A 69 15.98 -23.76 -9.49
CA GLN A 69 16.58 -23.01 -10.58
C GLN A 69 16.05 -23.58 -11.89
N GLN A 70 15.40 -22.74 -12.69
CA GLN A 70 14.92 -23.15 -14.00
C GLN A 70 16.14 -23.43 -14.91
N PRO A 71 16.28 -24.64 -15.47
CA PRO A 71 17.32 -24.92 -16.44
C PRO A 71 17.08 -24.07 -17.69
N ARG A 72 18.11 -23.32 -18.11
CA ARG A 72 18.10 -22.51 -19.33
C ARG A 72 19.10 -23.11 -20.30
N ALA A 73 18.60 -23.74 -21.36
CA ALA A 73 19.47 -24.31 -22.40
C ALA A 73 20.36 -23.22 -23.02
N GLY A 74 21.66 -23.48 -23.12
CA GLY A 74 22.64 -22.57 -23.72
C GLY A 74 23.15 -21.47 -22.79
N LEU A 75 22.73 -21.40 -21.52
CA LEU A 75 23.29 -20.47 -20.54
C LEU A 75 24.77 -20.78 -20.27
N GLU A 76 25.10 -22.07 -20.24
CA GLU A 76 26.44 -22.61 -20.10
C GLU A 76 27.38 -22.16 -21.23
N ASN A 77 26.85 -21.94 -22.43
CA ASN A 77 27.64 -21.55 -23.60
C ASN A 77 27.69 -20.02 -23.81
N LEU A 78 26.95 -19.23 -23.01
CA LEU A 78 26.76 -17.79 -23.24
C LEU A 78 28.00 -16.95 -22.90
N PHE A 79 28.84 -17.47 -22.01
CA PHE A 79 30.05 -16.81 -21.52
C PHE A 79 31.35 -17.41 -22.07
N ASP A 80 31.26 -18.48 -22.88
CA ASP A 80 32.39 -19.05 -23.60
C ASP A 80 32.73 -18.17 -24.82
N ARG A 81 33.32 -17.00 -24.58
CA ARG A 81 33.81 -16.09 -25.64
C ARG A 81 35.30 -16.26 -25.97
N ASP A 82 35.96 -17.29 -25.45
CA ASP A 82 37.41 -17.50 -25.63
C ASP A 82 37.74 -18.76 -26.48
N LYS A 83 36.89 -19.11 -27.45
CA LYS A 83 37.22 -20.09 -28.50
C LYS A 83 37.08 -19.51 -29.91
N GLU A 84 37.85 -18.47 -30.18
CA GLU A 84 38.33 -18.16 -31.54
C GLU A 84 39.86 -18.10 -31.53
#